data_AF-A0A2P5HR74-F1
#
_entry.id   AF-A0A2P5HR74-F1
#
_cell.length_a   1.000
_cell.length_b   1.000
_cell.length_c   1.000
_cell.angle_alpha   90.00
_cell.angle_beta   90.00
_cell.angle_gamma   90.00
#
_symmetry.space_group_name_H-M   'P 1'
#
loop_
_entity.id
_entity.type
_entity.pdbx_description
1 polymer ?
#
loop_
_entity_poly.entity_id
_entity_poly.type
_entity_poly.pdbx_seq_one_letter_code
_entity_poly.pdbx_strand_id
1 'polypeptide(L)'
;MDIVFNQHPNGTFDIEYFQYTPSKEAGLAFMVIFAGAGLAHIGYMFFFRAWSFIPMILGGICEVFGYYGRFKAHFEPDQIGPWIMQAMLLLCAPPLLAGSIYMSLGRLITALDASRFSLIRPSILTKIYVLIDVLAFISQLAGVGVQASGSPDLMATGKKLVLAGLIFQEVALLFFTYVAVRTQQKLSREPTDVSLGIGHVLRWRRYFAAMYVATLLLMVRNMLRLIEFAQGPKGTIASNEPFIYVFDALPMALVMAAPLVFYPARLTRVAWNSEYKVVK
;
A
#
# COMPACT_ATOMS: atom_id res chain seq x y z
N MET A 1 15.97 -0.17 2.58
CA MET A 1 16.14 0.82 3.67
C MET A 1 16.75 0.09 4.86
N ASP A 2 17.97 -0.39 4.68
CA ASP A 2 18.71 -1.16 5.69
C ASP A 2 19.99 -0.37 6.02
N ILE A 3 20.48 -0.46 7.26
CA ILE A 3 21.58 0.39 7.76
C ILE A 3 22.91 -0.34 7.57
N VAL A 4 23.96 0.39 7.18
CA VAL A 4 25.34 -0.14 7.19
C VAL A 4 26.05 0.24 8.48
N PHE A 5 26.71 -0.74 9.10
CA PHE A 5 27.62 -0.51 10.21
C PHE A 5 29.05 -0.73 9.71
N ASN A 6 29.85 0.33 9.75
CA ASN A 6 31.24 0.31 9.39
C ASN A 6 32.07 0.21 10.67
N GLN A 7 32.63 -0.96 10.95
CA GLN A 7 33.55 -1.14 12.08
C GLN A 7 34.95 -0.72 11.67
N HIS A 8 35.51 0.26 12.37
CA HIS A 8 36.86 0.74 12.14
C HIS A 8 37.90 -0.14 12.86
N PRO A 9 39.15 -0.20 12.37
CA PRO A 9 40.24 -0.98 12.99
C PRO A 9 40.56 -0.58 14.44
N ASN A 10 40.19 0.64 14.84
CA ASN A 10 40.35 1.17 16.20
C ASN A 10 39.21 0.75 17.16
N GLY A 11 38.22 -0.02 16.70
CA GLY A 11 37.07 -0.46 17.49
C GLY A 11 35.90 0.52 17.56
N THR A 12 35.94 1.66 16.85
CA THR A 12 34.78 2.57 16.71
C THR A 12 33.85 2.10 15.60
N PHE A 13 32.57 2.44 15.70
CA PHE A 13 31.54 2.08 14.71
C PHE A 13 30.93 3.35 14.13
N ASP A 14 30.89 3.45 12.80
CA ASP A 14 30.13 4.48 12.10
C ASP A 14 28.86 3.86 11.50
N ILE A 15 27.76 4.57 11.65
CA ILE A 15 26.46 4.16 11.12
C ILE A 15 26.19 4.96 9.85
N GLU A 16 26.08 4.25 8.74
CA GLU A 16 25.76 4.85 7.45
C GLU A 16 24.31 4.50 7.10
N TYR A 17 23.45 5.51 7.19
CA TYR A 17 22.02 5.41 6.96
C TYR A 17 21.65 5.36 5.47
N PHE A 18 22.47 5.99 4.62
CA PHE A 18 22.30 6.03 3.18
C PHE A 18 23.64 5.79 2.47
N GLN A 19 23.62 4.96 1.42
CA GLN A 19 24.81 4.67 0.60
C GLN A 19 25.08 5.72 -0.49
N TYR A 20 24.19 6.70 -0.58
CA TYR A 20 24.24 7.81 -1.53
C TYR A 20 23.53 9.00 -0.90
N THR A 21 23.85 10.22 -1.35
CA THR A 21 23.09 11.40 -0.97
C THR A 21 21.73 11.39 -1.70
N PRO A 22 20.58 11.34 -1.00
CA PRO A 22 19.28 11.31 -1.66
C PRO A 22 19.02 12.54 -2.51
N SER A 23 18.33 12.41 -3.65
CA SER A 23 17.97 13.56 -4.51
C SER A 23 16.91 14.44 -3.84
N LYS A 24 17.23 15.73 -3.70
CA LYS A 24 16.28 16.74 -3.21
C LYS A 24 15.11 16.92 -4.18
N GLU A 25 15.37 16.92 -5.48
CA GLU A 25 14.36 17.16 -6.52
C GLU A 25 13.35 16.01 -6.56
N ALA A 26 13.83 14.77 -6.55
CA ALA A 26 12.97 13.60 -6.58
C ALA A 26 12.17 13.44 -5.28
N GLY A 27 12.81 13.68 -4.12
CA GLY A 27 12.11 13.71 -2.82
C GLY A 27 10.98 14.73 -2.78
N LEU A 28 11.25 15.97 -3.21
CA LEU A 28 10.27 17.05 -3.27
C LEU A 28 9.14 16.75 -4.28
N ALA A 29 9.48 16.24 -5.47
CA ALA A 29 8.51 15.92 -6.51
C ALA A 29 7.47 14.90 -6.04
N PHE A 30 7.92 13.77 -5.46
CA PHE A 30 6.99 12.76 -4.96
C PHE A 30 6.22 13.24 -3.73
N MET A 31 6.84 14.01 -2.82
CA MET A 31 6.12 14.65 -1.71
C MET A 31 4.93 15.49 -2.21
N VAL A 32 5.13 16.30 -3.25
CA VAL A 32 4.05 17.13 -3.84
C VAL A 32 2.99 16.26 -4.54
N ILE A 33 3.39 15.21 -5.26
CA ILE A 33 2.46 14.28 -5.91
C ILE A 33 1.53 13.61 -4.87
N PHE A 34 2.10 13.09 -3.78
CA PHE A 34 1.33 12.46 -2.72
C PHE A 34 0.44 13.45 -1.96
N ALA A 35 0.91 14.68 -1.75
CA ALA A 35 0.11 15.74 -1.14
C ALA A 35 -1.09 16.09 -2.02
N GLY A 36 -0.89 16.26 -3.33
CA GLY A 36 -1.95 16.51 -4.30
C GLY A 36 -2.98 15.36 -4.33
N ALA A 37 -2.51 14.11 -4.38
CA ALA A 37 -3.38 12.94 -4.35
C ALA A 37 -4.17 12.82 -3.03
N GLY A 38 -3.52 13.07 -1.89
CA GLY A 38 -4.14 13.08 -0.57
C GLY A 38 -5.24 14.15 -0.44
N LEU A 39 -4.94 15.38 -0.88
CA LEU A 39 -5.92 16.48 -0.90
C LEU A 39 -7.11 16.18 -1.81
N ALA A 40 -6.88 15.56 -2.97
CA ALA A 40 -7.96 15.12 -3.86
C ALA A 40 -8.87 14.09 -3.19
N HIS A 41 -8.30 13.11 -2.47
CA HIS A 41 -9.07 12.13 -1.70
C HIS A 41 -9.86 12.77 -0.56
N ILE A 42 -9.31 13.77 0.13
CA ILE A 42 -10.03 14.54 1.16
C ILE A 42 -11.24 15.23 0.54
N GLY A 43 -11.07 15.96 -0.58
CA GLY A 43 -12.17 16.63 -1.28
C GLY A 43 -13.25 15.65 -1.71
N TYR A 44 -12.85 14.51 -2.28
CA TYR A 44 -13.77 13.45 -2.69
C TYR A 44 -14.50 12.81 -1.50
N MET A 45 -13.80 12.56 -0.40
CA MET A 45 -14.40 11.99 0.82
C MET A 45 -15.56 12.85 1.31
N PHE A 46 -15.40 14.18 1.35
CA PHE A 46 -16.48 15.09 1.76
C PHE A 46 -17.58 15.19 0.71
N PHE A 47 -17.25 15.34 -0.56
CA PHE A 47 -18.22 15.51 -1.64
C PHE A 47 -19.13 14.27 -1.82
N PHE A 48 -18.56 13.07 -1.71
CA PHE A 48 -19.30 11.82 -1.90
C PHE A 48 -19.64 11.08 -0.60
N ARG A 49 -19.30 11.64 0.56
CA ARG A 49 -19.47 11.02 1.90
C ARG A 49 -18.84 9.61 1.99
N ALA A 50 -17.70 9.43 1.34
CA ALA A 50 -17.02 8.14 1.21
C ALA A 50 -16.03 7.87 2.35
N TRP A 51 -16.52 7.80 3.58
CA TRP A 51 -15.71 7.60 4.80
C TRP A 51 -14.85 6.32 4.80
N SER A 52 -15.12 5.37 3.90
CA SER A 52 -14.27 4.19 3.72
C SER A 52 -12.87 4.49 3.17
N PHE A 53 -12.63 5.70 2.67
CA PHE A 53 -11.34 6.16 2.14
C PHE A 53 -10.43 6.80 3.21
N ILE A 54 -10.82 6.80 4.49
CA ILE A 54 -9.95 7.28 5.58
C ILE A 54 -8.56 6.59 5.54
N PRO A 55 -8.45 5.26 5.39
CA PRO A 55 -7.12 4.62 5.33
C PRO A 55 -6.30 5.09 4.12
N MET A 56 -6.92 5.35 2.97
CA MET A 56 -6.24 5.90 1.77
C MET A 56 -5.64 7.28 2.07
N ILE A 57 -6.34 8.13 2.80
CA ILE A 57 -5.85 9.45 3.21
C ILE A 57 -4.70 9.32 4.20
N LEU A 58 -4.84 8.43 5.20
CA LEU A 58 -3.76 8.17 6.16
C LEU A 58 -2.50 7.62 5.48
N GLY A 59 -2.66 6.70 4.52
CA GLY A 59 -1.55 6.21 3.70
C GLY A 59 -0.91 7.31 2.88
N GLY A 60 -1.71 8.20 2.27
CA GLY A 60 -1.21 9.39 1.58
C GLY A 60 -0.42 10.33 2.48
N ILE A 61 -0.87 10.54 3.72
CA ILE A 61 -0.12 11.32 4.73
C ILE A 61 1.23 10.65 5.03
N CYS A 62 1.24 9.33 5.21
CA CYS A 62 2.48 8.57 5.40
C CYS A 62 3.44 8.73 4.20
N GLU A 63 2.94 8.67 2.96
CA GLU A 63 3.78 8.91 1.78
C GLU A 63 4.36 10.32 1.76
N VAL A 64 3.53 11.36 2.01
CA VAL A 64 3.99 12.76 2.05
C VAL A 64 5.13 12.93 3.05
N PHE A 65 4.93 12.49 4.29
CA PHE A 65 5.94 12.67 5.33
C PHE A 65 7.14 11.72 5.18
N GLY A 66 6.94 10.55 4.54
CA GLY A 66 8.02 9.64 4.18
C GLY A 66 8.97 10.29 3.16
N TYR A 67 8.42 10.85 2.08
CA TYR A 67 9.22 11.58 1.08
C TYR A 67 9.72 12.94 1.58
N TYR A 68 9.05 13.56 2.56
CA TYR A 68 9.61 14.71 3.30
C TYR A 68 10.88 14.31 4.07
N GLY A 69 10.87 13.16 4.74
CA GLY A 69 12.06 12.63 5.44
C GLY A 69 13.19 12.36 4.47
N ARG A 70 12.87 11.81 3.30
CA ARG A 70 13.84 11.61 2.23
C ARG A 70 14.39 12.93 1.65
N PHE A 71 13.54 13.94 1.48
CA PHE A 71 13.97 15.28 1.07
C PHE A 71 14.92 15.89 2.11
N LYS A 72 14.60 15.79 3.40
CA LYS A 72 15.46 16.24 4.50
C LYS A 72 16.80 15.50 4.54
N ALA A 73 16.81 14.21 4.23
CA ALA A 73 18.02 13.39 4.19
C ALA A 73 19.05 13.84 3.13
N HIS A 74 18.66 14.65 2.13
CA HIS A 74 19.63 15.28 1.23
C HIS A 74 20.58 16.24 1.98
N PHE A 75 20.05 16.98 2.95
CA PHE A 75 20.81 17.99 3.71
C PHE A 75 21.48 17.39 4.95
N GLU A 76 20.90 16.33 5.50
CA GLU A 76 21.30 15.69 6.77
C GLU A 76 21.38 14.16 6.60
N PRO A 77 22.23 13.62 5.69
CA PRO A 77 22.28 12.19 5.37
C PRO A 77 22.87 11.31 6.50
N ASP A 78 23.65 11.92 7.38
CA ASP A 78 24.29 11.32 8.55
C ASP A 78 23.35 11.26 9.77
N GLN A 79 22.17 11.87 9.69
CA GLN A 79 21.23 11.93 10.80
C GLN A 79 20.22 10.78 10.75
N ILE A 80 20.00 10.13 11.89
CA ILE A 80 19.01 9.05 12.02
C ILE A 80 17.58 9.53 11.79
N GLY A 81 17.27 10.79 12.12
CA GLY A 81 15.91 11.34 12.08
C GLY A 81 15.25 11.27 10.69
N PRO A 82 15.87 11.87 9.66
CA PRO A 82 15.38 11.76 8.29
C PRO A 82 15.25 10.30 7.81
N TRP A 83 16.22 9.45 8.15
CA TRP A 83 16.24 8.04 7.76
C TRP A 83 15.10 7.22 8.40
N ILE A 84 14.91 7.33 9.72
CA ILE A 84 13.89 6.55 10.44
C ILE A 84 12.49 7.03 10.05
N MET A 85 12.32 8.34 9.83
CA MET A 85 11.04 8.91 9.40
C MET A 85 10.64 8.38 8.02
N GLN A 86 11.52 8.40 7.01
CA GLN A 86 11.19 7.79 5.72
C GLN A 86 10.92 6.29 5.87
N ALA A 87 11.71 5.57 6.66
CA ALA A 87 11.62 4.12 6.74
C ALA A 87 10.29 3.69 7.35
N MET A 88 9.93 4.26 8.51
CA MET A 88 8.68 3.89 9.18
C MET A 88 7.44 4.29 8.38
N LEU A 89 7.44 5.49 7.79
CA LEU A 89 6.26 6.01 7.10
C LEU A 89 6.03 5.35 5.72
N LEU A 90 7.09 5.11 4.94
CA LEU A 90 6.98 4.40 3.67
C LEU A 90 6.67 2.90 3.88
N LEU A 91 6.99 2.32 5.04
CA LEU A 91 6.50 0.99 5.41
C LEU A 91 5.03 1.00 5.86
N CYS A 92 4.53 2.12 6.40
CA CYS A 92 3.16 2.28 6.90
C CYS A 92 2.13 2.51 5.79
N ALA A 93 2.48 3.27 4.74
CA ALA A 93 1.54 3.64 3.70
C ALA A 93 0.89 2.45 2.93
N PRO A 94 1.63 1.42 2.47
CA PRO A 94 1.09 0.35 1.64
C PRO A 94 -0.05 -0.46 2.27
N PRO A 95 0.05 -0.95 3.52
CA PRO A 95 -1.07 -1.60 4.21
C PRO A 95 -2.36 -0.76 4.22
N LEU A 96 -2.24 0.56 4.44
CA LEU A 96 -3.37 1.48 4.47
C LEU A 96 -4.00 1.69 3.09
N LEU A 97 -3.18 1.80 2.04
CA LEU A 97 -3.65 1.90 0.66
C LEU A 97 -4.32 0.59 0.23
N ALA A 98 -3.68 -0.55 0.50
CA ALA A 98 -4.20 -1.87 0.19
C ALA A 98 -5.55 -2.11 0.87
N GLY A 99 -5.66 -1.81 2.16
CA GLY A 99 -6.91 -1.90 2.91
C GLY A 99 -8.06 -1.13 2.24
N SER A 100 -7.79 0.06 1.72
CA SER A 100 -8.79 0.88 1.01
C SER A 100 -9.24 0.25 -0.32
N ILE A 101 -8.33 -0.36 -1.07
CA ILE A 101 -8.64 -1.09 -2.30
C ILE A 101 -9.55 -2.29 -1.98
N TYR A 102 -9.21 -3.09 -0.97
CA TYR A 102 -10.02 -4.25 -0.59
C TYR A 102 -11.37 -3.89 0.02
N MET A 103 -11.45 -2.82 0.82
CA MET A 103 -12.73 -2.28 1.27
C MET A 103 -13.61 -1.85 0.10
N SER A 104 -13.02 -1.24 -0.93
CA SER A 104 -13.73 -0.85 -2.15
C SER A 104 -14.21 -2.07 -2.93
N LEU A 105 -13.36 -3.09 -3.06
CA LEU A 105 -13.68 -4.35 -3.70
C LEU A 105 -14.81 -5.11 -2.98
N GLY A 106 -14.75 -5.20 -1.65
CA GLY A 106 -15.79 -5.84 -0.86
C GLY A 106 -17.15 -5.15 -1.01
N ARG A 107 -17.15 -3.81 -1.09
CA ARG A 107 -18.36 -3.01 -1.37
C ARG A 107 -18.87 -3.24 -2.79
N LEU A 108 -17.98 -3.30 -3.78
CA LEU A 108 -18.33 -3.62 -5.18
C LEU A 108 -18.96 -5.00 -5.31
N ILE A 109 -18.38 -6.04 -4.68
CA ILE A 109 -18.94 -7.40 -4.68
C ILE A 109 -20.32 -7.41 -4.00
N THR A 110 -20.47 -6.69 -2.89
CA THR A 110 -21.76 -6.59 -2.20
C THR A 110 -22.80 -5.86 -3.05
N ALA A 111 -22.42 -4.74 -3.67
CA ALA A 111 -23.30 -3.93 -4.51
C ALA A 111 -23.76 -4.65 -5.80
N LEU A 112 -23.03 -5.65 -6.25
CA LEU A 112 -23.39 -6.49 -7.41
C LEU A 112 -24.19 -7.73 -7.01
N ASP A 113 -24.59 -7.86 -5.75
CA ASP A 113 -25.19 -9.08 -5.18
C ASP A 113 -24.34 -10.35 -5.44
N ALA A 114 -23.01 -10.16 -5.55
CA ALA A 114 -22.06 -11.22 -5.87
C ALA A 114 -21.49 -11.89 -4.61
N SER A 115 -21.97 -11.53 -3.43
CA SER A 115 -21.52 -12.09 -2.14
C SER A 115 -21.67 -13.61 -2.08
N ARG A 116 -22.71 -14.18 -2.74
CA ARG A 116 -22.93 -15.62 -2.85
C ARG A 116 -21.85 -16.38 -3.62
N PHE A 117 -21.12 -15.69 -4.51
CA PHE A 117 -20.07 -16.29 -5.32
C PHE A 117 -18.71 -16.29 -4.62
N SER A 118 -18.56 -15.49 -3.57
CA SER A 118 -17.32 -15.39 -2.81
C SER A 118 -17.14 -16.58 -1.86
N LEU A 119 -15.91 -17.09 -1.77
CA LEU A 119 -15.57 -18.18 -0.84
C LEU A 119 -15.79 -17.81 0.63
N ILE A 120 -15.51 -16.54 0.94
CA ILE A 120 -15.66 -15.95 2.26
C ILE A 120 -16.49 -14.69 2.06
N ARG A 121 -17.44 -14.42 2.97
CA ARG A 121 -18.24 -13.19 2.92
C ARG A 121 -17.31 -11.97 2.78
N PRO A 122 -17.50 -11.09 1.77
CA PRO A 122 -16.55 -10.01 1.48
C PRO A 122 -16.24 -9.09 2.68
N SER A 123 -17.21 -8.87 3.55
CA SER A 123 -17.04 -8.09 4.78
C SER A 123 -16.13 -8.76 5.82
N ILE A 124 -16.17 -10.09 5.94
CA ILE A 124 -15.29 -10.86 6.82
C ILE A 124 -13.90 -10.92 6.20
N LEU A 125 -13.84 -11.22 4.90
CA LEU A 125 -12.61 -11.29 4.13
C LEU A 125 -11.80 -9.99 4.28
N THR A 126 -12.44 -8.83 4.09
CA THR A 126 -11.79 -7.52 4.26
C THR A 126 -11.25 -7.31 5.68
N LYS A 127 -12.01 -7.70 6.73
CA LYS A 127 -11.57 -7.55 8.13
C LYS A 127 -10.36 -8.42 8.45
N ILE A 128 -10.35 -9.66 7.98
CA ILE A 128 -9.22 -10.59 8.16
C ILE A 128 -7.98 -10.03 7.46
N TYR A 129 -8.12 -9.54 6.23
CA TYR A 129 -7.02 -8.94 5.49
C TYR A 129 -6.41 -7.76 6.23
N VAL A 130 -7.25 -6.79 6.63
CA VAL A 130 -6.78 -5.60 7.37
C VAL A 130 -6.09 -6.01 8.68
N LEU A 131 -6.61 -7.00 9.39
CA LEU A 131 -5.96 -7.51 10.61
C LEU A 131 -4.57 -8.10 10.31
N ILE A 132 -4.47 -8.94 9.27
CA ILE A 132 -3.20 -9.54 8.84
C ILE A 132 -2.19 -8.45 8.47
N ASP A 133 -2.61 -7.47 7.66
CA ASP A 133 -1.76 -6.36 7.22
C ASP A 133 -1.29 -5.51 8.41
N VAL A 134 -2.17 -5.21 9.37
CA VAL A 134 -1.80 -4.47 10.60
C VAL A 134 -0.78 -5.25 11.43
N LEU A 135 -0.97 -6.56 11.61
CA LEU A 135 -0.03 -7.40 12.36
C LEU A 135 1.33 -7.50 11.66
N ALA A 136 1.32 -7.69 10.34
CA ALA A 136 2.53 -7.71 9.52
C ALA A 136 3.25 -6.35 9.53
N PHE A 137 2.50 -5.25 9.55
CA PHE A 137 3.06 -3.91 9.65
C PHE A 137 3.70 -3.65 11.02
N ILE A 138 3.03 -4.04 12.11
CA ILE A 138 3.57 -3.90 13.46
C ILE A 138 4.88 -4.69 13.62
N SER A 139 4.94 -5.91 13.09
CA SER A 139 6.18 -6.70 13.12
C SER A 139 7.30 -6.03 12.32
N GLN A 140 6.99 -5.45 11.16
CA GLN A 140 7.96 -4.69 10.38
C GLN A 140 8.46 -3.44 11.12
N LEU A 141 7.57 -2.65 11.72
CA LEU A 141 7.97 -1.48 12.53
C LEU A 141 8.85 -1.89 13.72
N ALA A 142 8.46 -2.94 14.43
CA ALA A 142 9.26 -3.49 15.52
C ALA A 142 10.64 -3.92 15.01
N GLY A 143 10.70 -4.59 13.85
CA GLY A 143 11.95 -5.01 13.23
C GLY A 143 12.85 -3.84 12.84
N VAL A 144 12.30 -2.76 12.28
CA VAL A 144 13.04 -1.52 11.98
C VAL A 144 13.51 -0.83 13.25
N GLY A 145 12.66 -0.73 14.28
CA GLY A 145 13.01 -0.14 15.57
C GLY A 145 14.13 -0.90 16.28
N VAL A 146 14.10 -2.24 16.26
CA VAL A 146 15.16 -3.08 16.81
C VAL A 146 16.46 -2.90 16.04
N GLN A 147 16.42 -2.75 14.71
CA GLN A 147 17.62 -2.47 13.91
C GLN A 147 18.27 -1.12 14.25
N ALA A 148 17.49 -0.14 14.69
CA ALA A 148 18.01 1.16 15.14
C ALA A 148 18.77 1.10 16.48
N SER A 149 18.76 -0.03 17.20
CA SER A 149 19.46 -0.21 18.48
C SER A 149 20.97 -0.46 18.35
N GLY A 150 21.46 -0.81 17.16
CA GLY A 150 22.89 -0.89 16.83
C GLY A 150 23.67 -2.12 17.30
N SER A 151 23.06 -3.10 17.97
CA SER A 151 23.75 -4.35 18.29
C SER A 151 23.61 -5.40 17.15
N PRO A 152 24.69 -6.12 16.75
CA PRO A 152 24.65 -7.01 15.60
C PRO A 152 23.58 -8.11 15.67
N ASP A 153 23.41 -8.73 16.83
CA ASP A 153 22.43 -9.81 17.04
C ASP A 153 20.99 -9.29 17.00
N LEU A 154 20.74 -8.12 17.60
CA LEU A 154 19.41 -7.50 17.56
C LEU A 154 19.08 -7.04 16.15
N MET A 155 20.04 -6.48 15.42
CA MET A 155 19.84 -6.11 14.02
C MET A 155 19.47 -7.31 13.14
N ALA A 156 20.22 -8.41 13.24
CA ALA A 156 19.91 -9.63 12.50
C ALA A 156 18.51 -10.16 12.83
N THR A 157 18.10 -10.04 14.09
CA THR A 157 16.76 -10.40 14.56
C THR A 157 15.69 -9.46 14.00
N GLY A 158 15.94 -8.15 14.03
CA GLY A 158 15.03 -7.13 13.48
C GLY A 158 14.84 -7.30 11.98
N LYS A 159 15.92 -7.58 11.24
CA LYS A 159 15.87 -7.89 9.80
C LYS A 159 14.99 -9.12 9.50
N LYS A 160 15.17 -10.21 10.26
CA LYS A 160 14.32 -11.42 10.12
C LYS A 160 12.85 -11.12 10.41
N LEU A 161 12.59 -10.26 11.40
CA LEU A 161 11.23 -9.86 11.76
C LEU A 161 10.55 -9.04 10.64
N VAL A 162 11.28 -8.10 10.02
CA VAL A 162 10.80 -7.36 8.85
C VAL A 162 10.50 -8.31 7.69
N LEU A 163 11.43 -9.22 7.36
CA LEU A 163 11.25 -10.19 6.29
C LEU A 163 10.05 -11.11 6.52
N ALA A 164 9.87 -11.61 7.75
CA ALA A 164 8.73 -12.45 8.10
C ALA A 164 7.40 -11.70 7.92
N GLY A 165 7.34 -10.43 8.33
CA GLY A 165 6.18 -9.56 8.12
C GLY A 165 5.86 -9.38 6.64
N LEU A 166 6.86 -9.03 5.83
CA LEU A 166 6.70 -8.84 4.38
C LEU A 166 6.22 -10.12 3.67
N ILE A 167 6.79 -11.28 3.99
CA ILE A 167 6.37 -12.58 3.39
C ILE A 167 4.93 -12.91 3.79
N PHE A 168 4.60 -12.77 5.08
CA PHE A 168 3.26 -13.06 5.57
C PHE A 168 2.20 -12.16 4.92
N GLN A 169 2.50 -10.86 4.80
CA GLN A 169 1.66 -9.89 4.12
C GLN A 169 1.46 -10.24 2.65
N GLU A 170 2.52 -10.62 1.93
CA GLU A 170 2.45 -10.94 0.50
C GLU A 170 1.65 -12.22 0.22
N VAL A 171 1.85 -13.27 1.04
CA VAL A 171 1.07 -14.51 0.94
C VAL A 171 -0.41 -14.24 1.18
N ALA A 172 -0.73 -13.41 2.18
CA ALA A 172 -2.09 -12.99 2.43
C ALA A 172 -2.67 -12.26 1.20
N LEU A 173 -1.97 -11.24 0.69
CA LEU A 173 -2.37 -10.45 -0.47
C LEU A 173 -2.68 -11.34 -1.70
N LEU A 174 -1.86 -12.35 -1.97
CA LEU A 174 -2.09 -13.34 -3.02
C LEU A 174 -3.37 -14.14 -2.81
N PHE A 175 -3.60 -14.64 -1.59
CA PHE A 175 -4.82 -15.36 -1.25
C PHE A 175 -6.07 -14.49 -1.43
N PHE A 176 -6.06 -13.24 -0.95
CA PHE A 176 -7.19 -12.31 -1.10
C PHE A 176 -7.47 -11.99 -2.57
N THR A 177 -6.43 -11.80 -3.36
CA THR A 177 -6.53 -11.56 -4.80
C THR A 177 -7.13 -12.78 -5.52
N TYR A 178 -6.73 -13.99 -5.13
CA TYR A 178 -7.31 -15.21 -5.67
C TYR A 178 -8.82 -15.31 -5.39
N VAL A 179 -9.25 -15.05 -4.14
CA VAL A 179 -10.68 -15.05 -3.78
C VAL A 179 -11.44 -14.01 -4.61
N ALA A 180 -10.88 -12.82 -4.78
CA ALA A 180 -11.45 -11.74 -5.59
C ALA A 180 -11.64 -12.15 -7.06
N VAL A 181 -10.59 -12.67 -7.68
CA VAL A 181 -10.59 -13.12 -9.09
C VAL A 181 -11.62 -14.22 -9.31
N ARG A 182 -11.64 -15.22 -8.42
CA ARG A 182 -12.64 -16.30 -8.49
C ARG A 182 -14.07 -15.78 -8.41
N THR A 183 -14.32 -14.82 -7.50
CA THR A 183 -15.63 -14.20 -7.33
C THR A 183 -16.06 -13.46 -8.60
N GLN A 184 -15.16 -12.68 -9.21
CA GLN A 184 -15.45 -11.99 -10.47
C GLN A 184 -15.67 -12.97 -11.63
N GLN A 185 -14.87 -14.03 -11.74
CA GLN A 185 -15.02 -15.02 -12.79
C GLN A 185 -16.38 -15.72 -12.71
N LYS A 186 -16.82 -16.10 -11.50
CA LYS A 186 -18.17 -16.64 -11.28
C LYS A 186 -19.25 -15.63 -11.66
N LEU A 187 -19.16 -14.39 -11.18
CA LEU A 187 -20.09 -13.32 -11.54
C LEU A 187 -20.16 -13.08 -13.06
N SER A 188 -19.04 -13.28 -13.78
CA SER A 188 -18.99 -13.09 -15.23
C SER A 188 -19.63 -14.24 -16.00
N ARG A 189 -19.71 -15.44 -15.42
CA ARG A 189 -20.35 -16.63 -15.99
C ARG A 189 -21.82 -16.73 -15.62
N GLU A 190 -22.15 -16.31 -14.41
CA GLU A 190 -23.50 -16.29 -13.83
C GLU A 190 -23.82 -14.85 -13.37
N PRO A 191 -24.12 -13.93 -14.31
CA PRO A 191 -24.45 -12.54 -13.95
C PRO A 191 -25.67 -12.47 -13.04
N THR A 192 -25.61 -11.62 -12.02
CA THR A 192 -26.78 -11.30 -11.18
C THR A 192 -27.73 -10.36 -11.92
N ASP A 193 -29.01 -10.35 -11.54
CA ASP A 193 -30.00 -9.42 -12.11
C ASP A 193 -29.56 -7.96 -11.94
N VAL A 194 -28.94 -7.65 -10.79
CA VAL A 194 -28.33 -6.34 -10.51
C VAL A 194 -27.18 -6.05 -11.48
N SER A 195 -26.26 -6.99 -11.69
CA SER A 195 -25.12 -6.86 -12.61
C SER A 195 -25.54 -6.65 -14.06
N LEU A 196 -26.63 -7.31 -14.48
CA LEU A 196 -27.24 -7.12 -15.80
C LEU A 196 -27.94 -5.76 -15.92
N GLY A 197 -28.77 -5.41 -14.93
CA GLY A 197 -29.52 -4.15 -14.92
C GLY A 197 -28.65 -2.91 -14.86
N ILE A 198 -27.55 -2.94 -14.08
CA ILE A 198 -26.60 -1.82 -14.02
C ILE A 198 -25.48 -1.92 -15.04
N GLY A 199 -25.34 -3.02 -15.78
CA GLY A 199 -24.22 -3.24 -16.71
C GLY A 199 -24.11 -2.20 -17.82
N HIS A 200 -25.25 -1.64 -18.26
CA HIS A 200 -25.30 -0.56 -19.26
C HIS A 200 -24.88 0.80 -18.70
N VAL A 201 -25.22 1.08 -17.44
CA VAL A 201 -24.90 2.35 -16.76
C VAL A 201 -23.50 2.31 -16.16
N LEU A 202 -23.08 1.14 -15.72
CA LEU A 202 -21.90 0.95 -14.92
C LEU A 202 -21.09 -0.24 -15.42
N ARG A 203 -19.95 0.08 -16.03
CA ARG A 203 -18.98 -0.89 -16.55
C ARG A 203 -18.20 -1.52 -15.40
N TRP A 204 -18.86 -2.30 -14.55
CA TRP A 204 -18.31 -2.88 -13.31
C TRP A 204 -17.01 -3.67 -13.55
N ARG A 205 -16.85 -4.29 -14.72
CA ARG A 205 -15.61 -4.96 -15.14
C ARG A 205 -14.39 -4.02 -15.13
N ARG A 206 -14.56 -2.73 -15.47
CA ARG A 206 -13.48 -1.73 -15.41
C ARG A 206 -13.06 -1.43 -13.99
N TYR A 207 -13.99 -1.47 -13.03
CA TYR A 207 -13.69 -1.25 -11.62
C TYR A 207 -12.86 -2.41 -11.05
N PHE A 208 -13.24 -3.64 -11.35
CA PHE A 208 -12.40 -4.80 -11.00
C PHE A 208 -11.02 -4.72 -11.65
N ALA A 209 -10.95 -4.39 -12.94
CA ALA A 209 -9.67 -4.23 -13.63
C ALA A 209 -8.79 -3.14 -12.97
N ALA A 210 -9.36 -1.99 -12.63
CA ALA A 210 -8.64 -0.92 -11.93
C ALA A 210 -8.14 -1.37 -10.54
N MET A 211 -8.96 -2.09 -9.78
CA MET A 211 -8.55 -2.65 -8.48
C MET A 211 -7.46 -3.70 -8.62
N TYR A 212 -7.51 -4.56 -9.65
CA TYR A 212 -6.46 -5.55 -9.90
C TYR A 212 -5.15 -4.93 -10.37
N VAL A 213 -5.21 -3.88 -11.18
CA VAL A 213 -4.01 -3.11 -11.54
C VAL A 213 -3.40 -2.48 -10.28
N ALA A 214 -4.21 -1.88 -9.40
CA ALA A 214 -3.73 -1.33 -8.13
C ALA A 214 -3.12 -2.43 -7.22
N THR A 215 -3.78 -3.58 -7.10
CA THR A 215 -3.26 -4.73 -6.34
C THR A 215 -1.96 -5.27 -6.93
N LEU A 216 -1.84 -5.35 -8.26
CA LEU A 216 -0.61 -5.78 -8.93
C LEU A 216 0.55 -4.81 -8.66
N LEU A 217 0.29 -3.50 -8.71
CA LEU A 217 1.27 -2.47 -8.36
C LEU A 217 1.75 -2.62 -6.91
N LEU A 218 0.83 -2.89 -5.97
CA LEU A 218 1.17 -3.18 -4.57
C LEU A 218 2.02 -4.46 -4.42
N MET A 219 1.66 -5.54 -5.12
CA MET A 219 2.44 -6.80 -5.13
C MET A 219 3.86 -6.58 -5.64
N VAL A 220 4.03 -5.89 -6.78
CA VAL A 220 5.35 -5.59 -7.35
C VAL A 220 6.20 -4.81 -6.36
N ARG A 221 5.63 -3.77 -5.75
CA ARG A 221 6.31 -2.97 -4.72
C ARG A 221 6.69 -3.82 -3.51
N ASN A 222 5.77 -4.63 -2.97
CA ASN A 222 6.01 -5.46 -1.80
C ASN A 222 7.08 -6.52 -2.06
N MET A 223 7.08 -7.12 -3.25
CA MET A 223 8.11 -8.06 -3.68
C MET A 223 9.48 -7.38 -3.78
N LEU A 224 9.54 -6.15 -4.31
CA LEU A 224 10.79 -5.41 -4.40
C LEU A 224 11.31 -4.97 -3.04
N ARG A 225 10.42 -4.65 -2.09
CA ARG A 225 10.82 -4.45 -0.69
C ARG A 225 11.32 -5.72 -0.04
N LEU A 226 10.67 -6.85 -0.28
CA LEU A 226 11.15 -8.14 0.20
C LEU A 226 12.56 -8.43 -0.32
N ILE A 227 12.80 -8.22 -1.61
CA ILE A 227 14.12 -8.44 -2.23
C ILE A 227 15.15 -7.44 -1.68
N GLU A 228 14.80 -6.17 -1.53
CA GLU A 228 15.69 -5.15 -0.97
C GLU A 228 16.13 -5.51 0.46
N PHE A 229 15.18 -5.85 1.34
CA PHE A 229 15.50 -6.30 2.69
C PHE A 229 16.28 -7.62 2.67
N ALA A 230 15.98 -8.55 1.76
CA ALA A 230 16.71 -9.81 1.67
C ALA A 230 18.18 -9.60 1.25
N GLN A 231 18.43 -8.75 0.25
CA GLN A 231 19.78 -8.39 -0.19
C GLN A 231 20.57 -7.64 0.90
N GLY A 232 19.86 -6.90 1.76
CA GLY A 232 20.48 -6.07 2.78
C GLY A 232 21.09 -4.80 2.20
N PRO A 233 21.88 -4.06 2.98
CA PRO A 233 22.19 -2.69 2.66
C PRO A 233 23.09 -2.58 1.43
N LYS A 234 24.06 -3.48 1.23
CA LYS A 234 24.98 -3.47 0.06
C LYS A 234 24.37 -4.03 -1.24
N GLY A 235 23.07 -4.33 -1.24
CA GLY A 235 22.37 -4.85 -2.42
C GLY A 235 22.15 -3.79 -3.51
N THR A 236 22.05 -4.23 -4.76
CA THR A 236 21.86 -3.35 -5.93
C THR A 236 20.64 -2.45 -5.81
N ILE A 237 19.56 -2.90 -5.15
CA ILE A 237 18.33 -2.11 -5.00
C ILE A 237 18.53 -1.00 -3.97
N ALA A 238 19.19 -1.31 -2.86
CA ALA A 238 19.42 -0.36 -1.77
C ALA A 238 20.49 0.69 -2.13
N SER A 239 21.46 0.33 -2.97
CA SER A 239 22.56 1.20 -3.40
C SER A 239 22.20 2.15 -4.56
N ASN A 240 21.14 1.85 -5.32
CA ASN A 240 20.73 2.66 -6.47
C ASN A 240 19.45 3.44 -6.21
N GLU A 241 19.59 4.75 -6.06
CA GLU A 241 18.47 5.66 -5.78
C GLU A 241 17.27 5.52 -6.74
N PRO A 242 17.42 5.39 -8.08
CA PRO A 242 16.27 5.35 -8.97
C PRO A 242 15.26 4.23 -8.65
N PHE A 243 15.71 3.13 -8.03
CA PHE A 243 14.83 2.02 -7.69
C PHE A 243 13.74 2.41 -6.70
N ILE A 244 14.04 3.25 -5.69
CA ILE A 244 13.00 3.67 -4.74
C ILE A 244 11.91 4.50 -5.42
N TYR A 245 12.27 5.34 -6.38
CA TYR A 245 11.30 6.19 -7.05
C TYR A 245 10.46 5.41 -8.07
N VAL A 246 11.10 4.55 -8.87
CA VAL A 246 10.43 3.79 -9.92
C VAL A 246 9.60 2.65 -9.36
N PHE A 247 10.06 2.00 -8.30
CA PHE A 247 9.46 0.75 -7.80
C PHE A 247 8.75 0.88 -6.45
N ASP A 248 8.86 2.03 -5.78
CA ASP A 248 8.08 2.32 -4.58
C ASP A 248 7.17 3.53 -4.81
N ALA A 249 7.76 4.70 -5.08
CA ALA A 249 7.02 5.95 -5.18
C ALA A 249 5.98 5.95 -6.32
N LEU A 250 6.40 5.56 -7.53
CA LEU A 250 5.53 5.58 -8.71
C LEU A 250 4.36 4.59 -8.59
N PRO A 251 4.55 3.31 -8.22
CA PRO A 251 3.44 2.39 -7.96
C PRO A 251 2.46 2.93 -6.92
N MET A 252 2.94 3.49 -5.82
CA MET A 252 2.09 4.04 -4.75
C MET A 252 1.28 5.25 -5.24
N ALA A 253 1.90 6.15 -6.02
CA ALA A 253 1.19 7.27 -6.63
C ALA A 253 0.08 6.80 -7.59
N LEU A 254 0.36 5.77 -8.40
CA LEU A 254 -0.63 5.18 -9.30
C LEU A 254 -1.77 4.48 -8.54
N VAL A 255 -1.47 3.79 -7.44
CA VAL A 255 -2.47 3.18 -6.55
C VAL A 255 -3.38 4.25 -5.93
N MET A 256 -2.83 5.40 -5.53
CA MET A 256 -3.65 6.53 -5.04
C MET A 256 -4.48 7.18 -6.16
N ALA A 257 -3.95 7.23 -7.39
CA ALA A 257 -4.64 7.83 -8.53
C ALA A 257 -5.79 6.96 -9.05
N ALA A 258 -5.66 5.63 -9.03
CA ALA A 258 -6.66 4.73 -9.62
C ALA A 258 -8.09 4.94 -9.05
N PRO A 259 -8.31 5.03 -7.73
CA PRO A 259 -9.65 5.30 -7.19
C PRO A 259 -10.14 6.73 -7.45
N LEU A 260 -9.27 7.71 -7.74
CA LEU A 260 -9.71 9.05 -8.13
C LEU A 260 -10.34 9.06 -9.53
N VAL A 261 -9.84 8.22 -10.43
CA VAL A 261 -10.38 8.08 -11.79
C VAL A 261 -11.63 7.20 -11.81
N PHE A 262 -11.59 6.05 -11.14
CA PHE A 262 -12.67 5.04 -11.19
C PHE A 262 -13.57 5.08 -9.96
N TYR A 263 -13.81 6.25 -9.39
CA TYR A 263 -14.38 6.43 -8.05
C TYR A 263 -15.44 5.41 -7.58
N PRO A 264 -15.08 4.45 -6.70
CA PRO A 264 -15.98 3.38 -6.25
C PRO A 264 -17.21 3.87 -5.48
N ALA A 265 -17.18 5.05 -4.84
CA ALA A 265 -18.34 5.53 -4.09
C ALA A 265 -19.48 6.07 -4.99
N ARG A 266 -19.20 6.37 -6.27
CA ARG A 266 -20.26 6.61 -7.26
C ARG A 266 -21.09 5.34 -7.49
N LEU A 267 -20.44 4.18 -7.49
CA LEU A 267 -21.11 2.88 -7.64
C LEU A 267 -22.06 2.60 -6.49
N THR A 268 -21.62 2.71 -5.24
CA THR A 268 -22.48 2.36 -4.09
C THR A 268 -23.71 3.24 -4.01
N ARG A 269 -23.58 4.52 -4.40
CA ARG A 269 -24.72 5.44 -4.47
C ARG A 269 -25.67 5.10 -5.62
N VAL A 270 -25.14 4.73 -6.79
CA VAL A 270 -25.96 4.33 -7.95
C VAL A 270 -26.65 2.99 -7.71
N ALA A 271 -25.94 1.99 -7.17
CA ALA A 271 -26.47 0.66 -6.84
C ALA A 271 -27.59 0.74 -5.78
N TRP A 272 -27.37 1.50 -4.71
CA TRP A 272 -28.38 1.75 -3.69
C TRP A 272 -29.62 2.47 -4.25
N ASN A 273 -29.41 3.46 -5.12
CA ASN A 273 -30.52 4.18 -5.77
C ASN A 273 -31.25 3.33 -6.82
N SER A 274 -30.61 2.32 -7.42
CA SER A 274 -31.25 1.39 -8.37
C SER A 274 -32.07 0.31 -7.66
N GLU A 275 -31.64 -0.21 -6.50
CA GLU A 275 -32.48 -1.10 -5.68
C GLU A 275 -33.81 -0.42 -5.32
N TYR A 276 -33.77 0.87 -4.96
CA TYR A 276 -34.99 1.66 -4.71
C TYR A 276 -35.93 1.82 -5.90
N LYS A 277 -35.44 1.63 -7.14
CA LYS A 277 -36.24 1.71 -8.36
C LYS A 277 -36.76 0.35 -8.85
N VAL A 278 -36.19 -0.76 -8.40
CA VAL A 278 -36.63 -2.12 -8.76
C VAL A 278 -37.67 -2.65 -7.75
N VAL A 279 -37.71 -2.08 -6.54
CA VAL A 279 -38.68 -2.44 -5.48
C VAL A 279 -39.96 -1.58 -5.52
N LYS A 280 -40.17 -0.79 -6.57
CA LYS A 280 -41.43 -0.09 -6.88
C LYS A 280 -41.94 -0.51 -8.25
#